data_AF-X1THU2-F1
#
_entry.id   AF-X1THU2-F1
#
_cell.length_a   1.000
_cell.length_b   1.000
_cell.length_c   1.000
_cell.angle_alpha   90.00
_cell.angle_beta   90.00
_cell.angle_gamma   90.00
#
_symmetry.space_group_name_H-M   'P 1'
#
loop_
_entity.id
_entity.type
_entity.pdbx_description
1 polymer ?
#
loop_
_entity_poly.entity_id
_entity_poly.type
_entity_poly.pdbx_seq_one_letter_code
_entity_poly.pdbx_strand_id
1 'polypeptide(L)'
;LYSALGPTSRGSGVPWDVRKDDPLDGYKDLDWKVIIQSNGDVFAKAVVRLLECFESVSLIKQALEKMTPGPIDVRITEIPPGEGCGRYEAPRGEVFHYVRSDGSNTPYRHKVRAPTFNNLPTFKVTCKGETIADVALITASIDPCYCCTERVSVVDKRGCENTLRENDLVRMSVEKTKQIIKSLGKIPTLFEKGI
;
A
#
# COMPACT_ATOMS: atom_id res chain seq x y z
N LEU A 1 12.09 -8.81 -11.98
CA LEU A 1 11.63 -8.96 -10.58
C LEU A 1 10.57 -7.90 -10.31
N TYR A 2 9.46 -8.25 -9.64
CA TYR A 2 8.32 -7.35 -9.39
C TYR A 2 8.37 -6.66 -8.00
N SER A 3 9.43 -6.87 -7.24
CA SER A 3 9.63 -6.30 -5.89
C SER A 3 8.41 -6.49 -4.97
N ALA A 4 7.78 -7.66 -5.05
CA ALA A 4 6.67 -8.05 -4.19
C ALA A 4 7.10 -8.01 -2.72
N LEU A 5 6.17 -7.69 -1.83
CA LEU A 5 6.41 -7.47 -0.41
C LEU A 5 5.45 -8.28 0.43
N GLY A 6 5.77 -8.44 1.72
CA GLY A 6 4.85 -8.98 2.71
C GLY A 6 4.43 -10.42 2.40
N PRO A 7 3.16 -10.78 2.69
CA PRO A 7 2.62 -12.11 2.42
C PRO A 7 2.74 -12.54 0.95
N THR A 8 2.72 -11.59 0.01
CA THR A 8 2.89 -11.90 -1.42
C THR A 8 4.28 -12.47 -1.71
N SER A 9 5.32 -11.92 -1.09
CA SER A 9 6.70 -12.42 -1.21
C SER A 9 6.96 -13.65 -0.32
N ARG A 10 6.46 -13.65 0.92
CA ARG A 10 6.62 -14.74 1.89
C ARG A 10 5.89 -16.00 1.46
N GLY A 11 4.78 -15.88 0.73
CA GLY A 11 4.09 -17.01 0.09
C GLY A 11 4.90 -17.70 -1.02
N SER A 12 5.98 -17.06 -1.49
CA SER A 12 6.90 -17.55 -2.53
C SER A 12 8.30 -17.87 -1.98
N GLY A 13 8.42 -18.07 -0.67
CA GLY A 13 9.63 -18.55 -0.01
C GLY A 13 10.66 -17.47 0.31
N VAL A 14 10.31 -16.19 0.19
CA VAL A 14 11.22 -15.08 0.51
C VAL A 14 11.10 -14.73 2.00
N PRO A 15 12.11 -14.99 2.84
CA PRO A 15 12.04 -14.75 4.29
C PRO A 15 12.41 -13.30 4.61
N TRP A 16 11.62 -12.35 4.11
CA TRP A 16 11.83 -10.92 4.34
C TRP A 16 10.68 -10.32 5.17
N ASP A 17 11.02 -9.61 6.25
CA ASP A 17 10.09 -8.88 7.09
C ASP A 17 10.80 -7.71 7.78
N VAL A 18 10.34 -6.48 7.57
CA VAL A 18 10.98 -5.28 8.14
C VAL A 18 11.10 -5.38 9.66
N ARG A 19 10.13 -6.00 10.35
CA ARG A 19 10.17 -6.11 11.82
C ARG A 19 11.31 -6.99 12.33
N LYS A 20 11.88 -7.85 11.48
CA LYS A 20 13.02 -8.72 11.82
C LYS A 20 14.32 -8.18 11.26
N ASP A 21 14.30 -7.74 10.00
CA ASP A 21 15.48 -7.31 9.24
C ASP A 21 15.91 -5.87 9.56
N ASP A 22 14.97 -5.00 9.94
CA ASP A 22 15.19 -3.60 10.32
C ASP A 22 14.27 -3.25 11.53
N PRO A 23 14.50 -3.87 12.69
CA PRO A 23 13.55 -3.88 13.80
C PRO A 23 13.42 -2.50 14.46
N LEU A 24 12.19 -1.99 14.46
CA LEU A 24 11.76 -0.82 15.24
C LEU A 24 10.86 -1.26 16.41
N ASP A 25 10.47 -0.32 17.28
CA ASP A 25 9.34 -0.45 18.22
C ASP A 25 9.34 -1.69 19.14
N GLY A 26 10.52 -2.20 19.51
CA GLY A 26 10.65 -3.31 20.47
C GLY A 26 10.47 -4.72 19.86
N TYR A 27 10.28 -4.86 18.54
CA TYR A 27 10.20 -6.17 17.88
C TYR A 27 11.45 -7.03 18.05
N LYS A 28 12.61 -6.40 18.30
CA LYS A 28 13.89 -7.06 18.62
C LYS A 28 13.87 -7.82 19.95
N ASP A 29 13.00 -7.41 20.88
CA ASP A 29 12.95 -7.95 22.24
C ASP A 29 11.89 -9.07 22.37
N LEU A 30 11.18 -9.39 21.28
CA LEU A 30 10.15 -10.43 21.20
C LEU A 30 10.70 -11.65 20.45
N ASP A 31 10.26 -12.84 20.84
CA ASP A 31 10.62 -14.09 20.17
C ASP A 31 9.55 -14.51 19.18
N TRP A 32 9.93 -14.56 17.90
CA TRP A 32 9.04 -14.86 16.79
C TRP A 32 9.83 -15.18 15.54
N LYS A 33 9.14 -15.84 14.60
CA LYS A 33 9.70 -16.24 13.30
C LYS A 33 8.93 -15.64 12.13
N VAL A 34 9.66 -15.35 11.05
CA VAL A 34 9.05 -14.96 9.79
C VAL A 34 8.39 -16.19 9.17
N ILE A 35 7.08 -16.12 8.96
CA ILE A 35 6.31 -17.21 8.37
C ILE A 35 6.44 -17.15 6.85
N ILE A 36 6.89 -18.24 6.25
CA ILE A 36 7.02 -18.39 4.80
C ILE A 36 6.30 -19.65 4.31
N GLN A 37 5.98 -19.65 3.02
CA GLN A 37 5.51 -20.80 2.26
C GLN A 37 6.26 -20.83 0.93
N SER A 38 6.42 -22.00 0.32
CA SER A 38 7.23 -22.16 -0.91
C SER A 38 6.42 -22.30 -2.20
N ASN A 39 5.12 -22.56 -2.11
CA ASN A 39 4.33 -22.94 -3.29
C ASN A 39 4.05 -21.78 -4.25
N GLY A 40 4.08 -20.52 -3.77
CA GLY A 40 3.89 -19.33 -4.60
C GLY A 40 2.46 -19.11 -5.13
N ASP A 41 1.50 -19.94 -4.72
CA ASP A 41 0.11 -19.87 -5.13
C ASP A 41 -0.76 -19.00 -4.18
N VAL A 42 -2.04 -18.84 -4.51
CA VAL A 42 -2.98 -18.09 -3.66
C VAL A 42 -3.12 -18.74 -2.29
N PHE A 43 -3.10 -20.07 -2.23
CA PHE A 43 -3.25 -20.82 -0.99
C PHE A 43 -2.09 -20.57 -0.02
N ALA A 44 -0.84 -20.59 -0.49
CA ALA A 44 0.36 -20.25 0.26
C ALA A 44 0.26 -18.85 0.87
N LYS A 45 -0.19 -17.86 0.09
CA LYS A 45 -0.40 -16.50 0.59
C LYS A 45 -1.51 -16.41 1.64
N ALA A 46 -2.55 -17.24 1.56
CA ALA A 46 -3.60 -17.31 2.56
C ALA A 46 -3.09 -17.98 3.86
N VAL A 47 -2.33 -19.07 3.72
CA VAL A 47 -1.69 -19.77 4.85
C VAL A 47 -0.74 -18.85 5.60
N VAL A 48 0.12 -18.09 4.89
CA VAL A 48 1.01 -17.10 5.52
C VAL A 48 0.21 -16.14 6.39
N ARG A 49 -0.86 -15.53 5.86
CA ARG A 49 -1.69 -14.58 6.60
C ARG A 49 -2.34 -15.20 7.83
N LEU A 50 -2.90 -16.41 7.68
CA LEU A 50 -3.55 -17.12 8.79
C LEU A 50 -2.55 -17.41 9.92
N LEU A 51 -1.37 -17.91 9.56
CA LEU A 51 -0.32 -18.19 10.53
C LEU A 51 0.23 -16.90 11.17
N GLU A 52 0.35 -15.80 10.42
CA GLU A 52 0.75 -14.49 10.96
C GLU A 52 -0.25 -13.96 11.99
N CYS A 53 -1.54 -14.29 11.90
CA CYS A 53 -2.51 -13.98 12.94
C CYS A 53 -2.20 -14.70 14.27
N PHE A 54 -1.85 -16.00 14.21
CA PHE A 54 -1.46 -16.74 15.40
C PHE A 54 -0.15 -16.21 16.00
N GLU A 55 0.82 -15.88 15.15
CA GLU A 55 2.07 -15.26 15.59
C GLU A 55 1.82 -13.90 16.24
N SER A 56 0.90 -13.10 15.68
CA SER A 56 0.51 -11.80 16.25
C SER A 56 -0.09 -11.95 17.66
N VAL A 57 -0.91 -12.98 17.90
CA VAL A 57 -1.44 -13.27 19.24
C VAL A 57 -0.33 -13.65 20.21
N SER A 58 0.66 -14.42 19.77
CA SER A 58 1.85 -14.74 20.57
C SER A 58 2.63 -13.48 20.94
N LEU A 59 2.89 -12.61 19.96
CA LEU A 59 3.60 -11.34 20.16
C LEU A 59 2.89 -10.42 21.14
N ILE A 60 1.56 -10.31 21.06
CA ILE A 60 0.76 -9.50 21.99
C ILE A 60 0.93 -10.01 23.43
N LYS A 61 0.89 -11.33 23.65
CA LYS A 61 1.09 -11.92 24.98
C LYS A 61 2.48 -11.62 25.53
N GLN A 62 3.51 -11.82 24.71
CA GLN A 62 4.89 -11.51 25.10
C GLN A 62 5.09 -10.02 25.40
N ALA A 63 4.49 -9.13 24.62
CA ALA A 63 4.58 -7.69 24.84
C ALA A 63 3.91 -7.28 26.17
N LEU A 64 2.75 -7.88 26.51
CA LEU A 64 2.08 -7.65 27.80
C LEU A 64 2.92 -8.13 28.98
N GLU A 65 3.58 -9.28 28.85
CA GLU A 65 4.47 -9.83 29.90
C GLU A 65 5.74 -9.00 30.10
N LYS A 66 6.29 -8.44 29.02
CA LYS A 66 7.53 -7.65 29.02
C LYS A 66 7.31 -6.15 29.18
N MET A 67 6.06 -5.72 29.38
CA MET A 67 5.72 -4.29 29.40
C MET A 67 6.35 -3.60 30.61
N THR A 68 7.24 -2.66 30.37
CA THR A 68 7.84 -1.83 31.41
C THR A 68 7.01 -0.57 31.67
N PRO A 69 6.84 -0.14 32.93
CA PRO A 69 6.23 1.14 33.22
C PRO A 69 7.13 2.29 32.74
N GLY A 70 6.54 3.41 32.31
CA GLY A 70 7.29 4.57 31.86
C GLY A 70 6.40 5.62 31.19
N PRO A 71 6.98 6.78 30.82
CA PRO A 71 6.28 7.76 30.00
C PRO A 71 5.97 7.18 28.61
N ILE A 72 4.76 7.42 28.11
CA ILE A 72 4.28 6.92 26.81
C ILE A 72 4.36 7.97 25.69
N ASP A 73 4.85 9.17 26.01
CA ASP A 73 4.90 10.31 25.09
C ASP A 73 6.17 11.13 25.34
N VAL A 74 6.90 11.43 24.28
CA VAL A 74 8.13 12.24 24.30
C VAL A 74 7.83 13.73 24.09
N ARG A 75 6.61 14.10 23.67
CA ARG A 75 6.17 15.47 23.35
C ARG A 75 7.18 16.22 22.47
N ILE A 76 7.14 15.96 21.17
CA ILE A 76 7.99 16.65 20.19
C ILE A 76 7.39 18.04 19.93
N THR A 77 8.10 19.10 20.31
CA THR A 77 7.65 20.50 20.12
C THR A 77 8.28 21.18 18.90
N GLU A 78 9.46 20.73 18.47
CA GLU A 78 10.19 21.33 17.35
C GLU A 78 10.68 20.23 16.42
N ILE A 79 10.53 20.45 15.11
CA ILE A 79 11.01 19.54 14.07
C ILE A 79 12.22 20.22 13.42
N PRO A 80 13.42 19.63 13.46
CA PRO A 80 14.57 20.22 12.81
C PRO A 80 14.41 20.17 11.27
N PRO A 81 14.99 21.13 10.53
CA PRO A 81 15.15 21.00 9.09
C PRO A 81 15.96 19.76 8.75
N GLY A 82 15.54 19.00 7.75
CA GLY A 82 16.21 17.77 7.37
C GLY A 82 15.33 16.84 6.54
N GLU A 83 15.86 15.64 6.29
CA GLU A 83 15.13 14.58 5.62
C GLU A 83 15.31 13.25 6.35
N GLY A 84 14.30 12.40 6.28
CA GLY A 84 14.30 11.09 6.91
C GLY A 84 13.44 10.12 6.13
N CYS A 85 13.83 8.85 6.18
CA CYS A 85 13.03 7.74 5.68
C CYS A 85 12.68 6.78 6.82
N GLY A 86 11.44 6.31 6.84
CA GLY A 86 10.96 5.27 7.74
C GLY A 86 10.36 4.13 6.95
N ARG A 87 10.63 2.90 7.39
CA ARG A 87 10.01 1.68 6.87
C ARG A 87 9.27 0.99 7.99
N TYR A 88 8.14 0.38 7.66
CA TYR A 88 7.37 -0.41 8.61
C TYR A 88 6.70 -1.58 7.89
N GLU A 89 6.53 -2.73 8.55
CA GLU A 89 5.80 -3.87 7.99
C GLU A 89 4.30 -3.73 8.26
N ALA A 90 3.53 -3.23 7.29
CA ALA A 90 2.08 -3.34 7.35
C ALA A 90 1.63 -4.78 7.04
N PRO A 91 0.37 -5.17 7.34
CA PRO A 91 -0.12 -6.52 7.04
C PRO A 91 -0.05 -6.94 5.57
N ARG A 92 0.07 -5.97 4.65
CA ARG A 92 0.20 -6.18 3.20
C ARG A 92 1.65 -6.22 2.71
N GLY A 93 2.60 -5.99 3.61
CA GLY A 93 4.02 -5.84 3.36
C GLY A 93 4.56 -4.51 3.82
N GLU A 94 5.84 -4.30 3.53
CA GLU A 94 6.53 -3.05 3.84
C GLU A 94 5.78 -1.81 3.32
N VAL A 95 5.74 -0.78 4.15
CA VAL A 95 5.39 0.61 3.82
C VAL A 95 6.66 1.44 3.93
N PHE A 96 6.84 2.40 3.03
CA PHE A 96 7.97 3.33 3.05
C PHE A 96 7.45 4.77 3.11
N HIS A 97 7.99 5.56 4.02
CA HIS A 97 7.69 6.97 4.21
C HIS A 97 8.99 7.76 4.05
N TYR A 98 9.00 8.72 3.14
CA TYR A 98 10.05 9.75 3.06
C TYR A 98 9.45 11.08 3.46
N VAL A 99 10.09 11.77 4.40
CA VAL A 99 9.67 13.07 4.89
C VAL A 99 10.85 14.03 4.78
N ARG A 100 10.58 15.24 4.28
CA ARG A 100 11.50 16.38 4.34
C ARG A 100 10.83 17.51 5.12
N SER A 101 11.55 18.07 6.08
CA SER A 101 11.17 19.23 6.87
C SER A 101 12.09 20.40 6.56
N ASP A 102 11.54 21.61 6.54
CA ASP A 102 12.26 22.88 6.49
C ASP A 102 12.36 23.55 7.87
N GLY A 103 11.99 22.83 8.94
CA GLY A 103 11.90 23.36 10.29
C GLY A 103 10.54 23.92 10.67
N SER A 104 9.60 23.98 9.72
CA SER A 104 8.22 24.40 9.99
C SER A 104 7.40 23.27 10.63
N ASN A 105 6.20 23.61 11.10
CA ASN A 105 5.25 22.65 11.65
C ASN A 105 4.47 21.86 10.58
N THR A 106 4.83 22.01 9.30
CA THR A 106 4.22 21.25 8.20
C THR A 106 5.30 20.53 7.39
N PRO A 107 5.07 19.28 6.97
CA PRO A 107 6.06 18.58 6.16
C PRO A 107 6.22 19.31 4.83
N TYR A 108 7.42 19.84 4.57
CA TYR A 108 7.76 20.41 3.27
C TYR A 108 7.53 19.39 2.14
N ARG A 109 7.86 18.12 2.40
CA ARG A 109 7.50 17.01 1.52
C ARG A 109 7.20 15.76 2.32
N HIS A 110 6.10 15.10 1.98
CA HIS A 110 5.82 13.74 2.44
C HIS A 110 5.53 12.84 1.24
N LYS A 111 6.32 11.77 1.10
CA LYS A 111 6.15 10.75 0.07
C LYS A 111 5.95 9.39 0.73
N VAL A 112 4.76 8.84 0.54
CA VAL A 112 4.41 7.50 1.00
C VAL A 112 4.50 6.50 -0.15
N ARG A 113 4.98 5.29 0.10
CA ARG A 113 4.80 4.13 -0.78
C ARG A 113 4.12 3.03 0.01
N ALA A 114 2.85 2.81 -0.27
CA ALA A 114 2.11 1.70 0.27
C ALA A 114 2.55 0.36 -0.34
N PRO A 115 2.33 -0.76 0.36
CA PRO A 115 2.77 -2.08 -0.09
C PRO A 115 2.07 -2.50 -1.39
N THR A 116 0.78 -2.18 -1.50
CA THR A 116 -0.06 -2.44 -2.69
C THR A 116 0.57 -1.90 -3.97
N PHE A 117 1.26 -0.76 -3.91
CA PHE A 117 1.87 -0.16 -5.10
C PHE A 117 2.92 -1.10 -5.75
N ASN A 118 3.63 -1.87 -4.93
CA ASN A 118 4.61 -2.86 -5.39
C ASN A 118 3.99 -4.23 -5.66
N ASN A 119 2.93 -4.61 -4.94
CA ASN A 119 2.25 -5.88 -5.14
C ASN A 119 1.32 -5.87 -6.37
N LEU A 120 0.71 -4.74 -6.72
CA LEU A 120 -0.26 -4.67 -7.82
C LEU A 120 0.33 -5.08 -9.18
N PRO A 121 1.57 -4.71 -9.55
CA PRO A 121 2.20 -5.20 -10.78
C PRO A 121 2.35 -6.72 -10.88
N THR A 122 2.38 -7.46 -9.76
CA THR A 122 2.51 -8.93 -9.79
C THR A 122 1.27 -9.58 -10.40
N PHE A 123 0.09 -8.95 -10.22
CA PHE A 123 -1.18 -9.43 -10.74
C PHE A 123 -1.13 -9.76 -12.23
N LYS A 124 -0.51 -8.89 -13.03
CA LYS A 124 -0.45 -9.02 -14.50
C LYS A 124 0.24 -10.31 -14.95
N VAL A 125 1.25 -10.78 -14.22
CA VAL A 125 1.95 -12.03 -14.58
C VAL A 125 1.30 -13.26 -13.98
N THR A 126 0.73 -13.14 -12.78
CA THR A 126 0.05 -14.26 -12.12
C THR A 126 -1.25 -14.67 -12.82
N CYS A 127 -1.90 -13.77 -13.57
CA CYS A 127 -3.12 -14.11 -14.31
C CYS A 127 -2.89 -14.71 -15.70
N LYS A 128 -1.64 -14.78 -16.18
CA LYS A 128 -1.37 -15.32 -17.53
C LYS A 128 -1.49 -16.83 -17.53
N GLY A 129 -2.40 -17.35 -18.36
CA GLY A 129 -2.64 -18.79 -18.48
C GLY A 129 -3.76 -19.32 -17.59
N GLU A 130 -4.30 -18.47 -16.72
CA GLU A 130 -5.40 -18.81 -15.80
C GLU A 130 -6.77 -18.51 -16.41
N THR A 131 -7.84 -19.01 -15.80
CA THR A 131 -9.20 -18.76 -16.26
C THR A 131 -9.71 -17.39 -15.79
N ILE A 132 -10.74 -16.85 -16.44
CA ILE A 132 -11.37 -15.59 -16.04
C ILE A 132 -11.91 -15.68 -14.59
N ALA A 133 -12.37 -16.86 -14.16
CA ALA A 133 -12.84 -17.07 -12.80
C ALA A 133 -11.72 -16.90 -11.75
N ASP A 134 -10.49 -17.29 -12.10
CA ASP A 134 -9.33 -17.21 -11.20
C ASP A 134 -8.80 -15.79 -11.03
N VAL A 135 -9.09 -14.89 -11.99
CA VAL A 135 -8.63 -13.50 -11.96
C VAL A 135 -9.06 -12.80 -10.66
N ALA A 136 -10.30 -13.00 -10.23
CA ALA A 136 -10.80 -12.39 -8.99
C ALA A 136 -10.03 -12.91 -7.76
N LEU A 137 -9.76 -14.22 -7.71
CA LEU A 137 -9.05 -14.86 -6.60
C LEU A 137 -7.59 -14.43 -6.54
N ILE A 138 -6.92 -14.38 -7.70
CA ILE A 138 -5.53 -13.92 -7.83
C ILE A 138 -5.42 -12.44 -7.42
N THR A 139 -6.36 -11.59 -7.86
CA THR A 139 -6.43 -10.18 -7.45
C THR A 139 -6.61 -10.06 -5.94
N ALA A 140 -7.56 -10.80 -5.36
CA ALA A 140 -7.80 -10.75 -3.92
C ALA A 140 -6.59 -11.24 -3.12
N SER A 141 -5.82 -12.19 -3.65
CA SER A 141 -4.66 -12.77 -2.97
C SER A 141 -3.54 -11.76 -2.64
N ILE A 142 -3.44 -10.66 -3.39
CA ILE A 142 -2.47 -9.59 -3.14
C ILE A 142 -3.01 -8.53 -2.17
N ASP A 143 -4.28 -8.63 -1.74
CA ASP A 143 -5.00 -7.71 -0.85
C ASP A 143 -4.80 -6.23 -1.26
N PRO A 144 -5.28 -5.83 -2.45
CA PRO A 144 -5.00 -4.51 -2.98
C PRO A 144 -5.86 -3.44 -2.27
N CYS A 145 -5.22 -2.41 -1.71
CA CYS A 145 -5.90 -1.12 -1.46
C CYS A 145 -5.64 -0.14 -2.60
N TYR A 146 -6.69 0.11 -3.40
CA TYR A 146 -6.68 1.11 -4.47
C TYR A 146 -6.53 2.54 -3.93
N CYS A 147 -7.03 2.76 -2.71
CA CYS A 147 -6.89 3.98 -1.94
C CYS A 147 -5.44 4.50 -1.86
N CYS A 148 -4.47 3.60 -1.80
CA CYS A 148 -3.06 3.95 -1.67
C CYS A 148 -2.35 4.11 -3.02
N THR A 149 -3.02 3.77 -4.12
CA THR A 149 -2.48 3.80 -5.48
C THR A 149 -2.91 5.03 -6.28
N GLU A 150 -3.98 5.72 -5.88
CA GLU A 150 -4.47 6.96 -6.50
C GLU A 150 -3.84 8.21 -5.87
N ARG A 151 -3.16 9.07 -6.65
CA ARG A 151 -2.58 10.34 -6.14
C ARG A 151 -2.44 11.42 -7.22
N VAL A 152 -3.10 12.58 -7.08
CA VAL A 152 -2.64 13.84 -7.71
C VAL A 152 -2.89 15.06 -6.82
N SER A 153 -1.84 15.83 -6.52
CA SER A 153 -1.89 17.17 -5.90
C SER A 153 -1.33 18.23 -6.88
N VAL A 154 -2.06 19.27 -7.27
CA VAL A 154 -1.57 20.42 -8.10
C VAL A 154 -1.37 21.62 -7.18
N VAL A 155 -0.41 22.51 -7.41
CA VAL A 155 -0.24 23.77 -6.64
C VAL A 155 0.09 24.92 -7.59
N ASP A 156 -0.59 26.06 -7.47
CA ASP A 156 -0.39 27.29 -8.24
C ASP A 156 0.54 28.28 -7.50
N LYS A 157 1.17 29.21 -8.23
CA LYS A 157 2.21 30.16 -7.77
C LYS A 157 1.78 31.11 -6.63
N ARG A 158 0.49 31.21 -6.35
CA ARG A 158 -0.09 31.93 -5.20
C ARG A 158 -0.14 31.08 -3.93
N GLY A 159 0.41 29.86 -3.96
CA GLY A 159 0.26 28.87 -2.89
C GLY A 159 -1.08 28.15 -2.94
N CYS A 160 -1.83 28.23 -4.05
CA CYS A 160 -3.13 27.57 -4.17
C CYS A 160 -2.97 26.11 -4.62
N GLU A 161 -3.09 25.16 -3.71
CA GLU A 161 -3.04 23.72 -3.97
C GLU A 161 -4.38 23.15 -4.52
N ASN A 162 -4.43 22.77 -5.80
CA ASN A 162 -5.48 22.00 -6.46
C ASN A 162 -5.17 20.49 -6.61
N THR A 163 -5.55 19.67 -5.64
CA THR A 163 -5.39 18.20 -5.76
C THR A 163 -6.40 17.56 -6.70
N LEU A 164 -5.95 16.99 -7.83
CA LEU A 164 -6.81 16.27 -8.79
C LEU A 164 -6.99 14.79 -8.38
N ARG A 165 -8.17 14.25 -8.62
CA ARG A 165 -8.51 12.87 -8.27
C ARG A 165 -8.95 12.09 -9.51
N GLU A 166 -9.10 10.78 -9.35
CA GLU A 166 -9.67 9.92 -10.40
C GLU A 166 -11.01 10.48 -10.90
N ASN A 167 -11.89 10.94 -10.02
CA ASN A 167 -13.19 11.50 -10.41
C ASN A 167 -13.12 12.87 -11.09
N ASP A 168 -12.06 13.64 -10.85
CA ASP A 168 -11.81 14.88 -11.60
C ASP A 168 -11.35 14.55 -13.02
N LEU A 169 -10.52 13.52 -13.17
CA LEU A 169 -10.12 12.97 -14.46
C LEU A 169 -11.32 12.35 -15.21
N VAL A 170 -12.19 11.63 -14.51
CA VAL A 170 -13.39 10.99 -15.08
C VAL A 170 -14.45 12.04 -15.45
N ARG A 171 -14.67 13.07 -14.64
CA ARG A 171 -15.62 14.16 -14.95
C ARG A 171 -15.12 15.02 -16.12
N MET A 172 -13.83 15.35 -16.16
CA MET A 172 -13.21 16.02 -17.32
C MET A 172 -13.30 15.17 -18.58
N SER A 173 -13.20 13.84 -18.46
CA SER A 173 -13.40 12.88 -19.55
C SER A 173 -14.85 12.88 -20.06
N VAL A 174 -15.83 12.84 -19.16
CA VAL A 174 -17.26 12.84 -19.50
C VAL A 174 -17.71 14.18 -20.11
N GLU A 175 -17.24 15.32 -19.58
CA GLU A 175 -17.52 16.65 -20.13
C GLU A 175 -16.92 16.84 -21.54
N LYS A 176 -15.70 16.36 -21.76
CA LYS A 176 -15.05 16.37 -23.08
C LYS A 176 -15.81 15.50 -24.09
N THR A 177 -16.31 14.35 -23.65
CA THR A 177 -17.09 13.43 -24.49
C THR A 177 -18.39 14.08 -24.97
N LYS A 178 -19.12 14.79 -24.09
CA LYS A 178 -20.34 15.53 -24.45
C LYS A 178 -20.09 16.64 -25.48
N GLN A 179 -18.96 17.34 -25.39
CA GLN A 179 -18.58 18.36 -26.37
C GLN A 179 -18.34 17.78 -27.76
N ILE A 180 -17.73 16.60 -27.84
CA ILE A 180 -17.43 15.91 -29.12
C ILE A 180 -18.70 15.42 -29.80
N ILE A 181 -19.64 14.83 -29.05
CA ILE A 181 -20.94 14.40 -29.58
C ILE A 181 -21.69 15.58 -30.20
N LYS A 182 -21.63 16.76 -29.57
CA LYS A 182 -22.22 18.00 -30.09
C LYS A 182 -21.60 18.48 -31.41
N SER A 183 -20.29 18.27 -31.60
CA SER A 183 -19.58 18.65 -32.84
C SER A 183 -19.83 17.72 -34.03
N LEU A 184 -20.14 16.44 -33.77
CA LEU A 184 -20.37 15.42 -34.80
C LEU A 184 -21.84 15.31 -35.23
N GLY A 185 -22.77 15.86 -34.45
CA GLY A 185 -24.20 15.89 -34.77
C GLY A 185 -24.93 14.53 -34.65
N LYS A 186 -24.27 13.47 -34.16
CA LYS A 186 -24.87 12.14 -33.94
C LYS A 186 -24.24 11.39 -32.76
N ILE A 187 -25.01 10.54 -32.08
CA ILE A 187 -24.50 9.68 -30.99
C ILE A 187 -23.81 8.45 -31.61
N PRO A 188 -22.56 8.12 -31.22
CA PRO A 188 -21.90 6.90 -31.68
C PRO A 188 -22.62 5.66 -31.17
N THR A 189 -22.84 4.68 -32.06
CA THR A 189 -23.66 3.47 -31.88
C THR A 189 -23.27 2.55 -30.70
N LEU A 190 -22.12 2.77 -30.06
CA LEU A 190 -21.66 2.00 -28.90
C LEU A 190 -22.46 2.27 -27.60
N PHE A 191 -23.29 3.31 -27.55
CA PHE A 191 -24.06 3.70 -26.34
C PHE A 191 -25.57 3.41 -26.43
N GLU A 192 -26.09 2.93 -27.57
CA GLU A 192 -27.54 2.71 -27.75
C GLU A 192 -28.05 1.35 -27.22
N LYS A 193 -27.16 0.36 -27.05
CA LYS A 193 -27.52 -0.89 -26.37
C LYS A 193 -27.23 -0.72 -24.89
N GLY A 194 -28.28 -0.43 -24.12
CA GLY A 194 -28.24 -0.42 -22.65
C GLY A 194 -27.51 -1.67 -22.15
N ILE A 195 -26.49 -1.44 -21.34
CA ILE A 195 -25.70 -2.48 -20.67
C ILE A 195 -26.60 -3.24 -19.70
#